data_AF-A0A1R1XGB2-F1
#
_entry.id   AF-A0A1R1XGB2-F1
#
_cell.length_a   1.000
_cell.length_b   1.000
_cell.length_c   1.000
_cell.angle_alpha   90.00
_cell.angle_beta   90.00
_cell.angle_gamma   90.00
#
_symmetry.space_group_name_H-M   'P 1'
#
loop_
_entity.id
_entity.type
_entity.pdbx_description
1 polymer ?
#
loop_
_entity_poly.entity_id
_entity_poly.type
_entity_poly.pdbx_seq_one_letter_code
_entity_poly.pdbx_strand_id
1 'polypeptide(L)'
;MDPNKLSSGLSSGIIYTSLGIFLAIGLAAGRRSSKDLNKFIKSLYTQGFLSIGFNFVAVNIGSSLFYALPEFGTIGGVFGVFSYSIAAVLPILTLGIIGPIFRTHNPENWSMSSFIIDRFGVYLNTLYCLLCVVFMVLYLVGELTTVYGAFQLLTDINPTVPVIILAVVTVTYS
;
A
#
# COMPACT_ATOMS: atom_id res chain seq x y z
N MET A 1 -23.02 21.83 -0.41
CA MET A 1 -22.18 22.61 0.53
C MET A 1 -20.80 22.59 -0.08
N ASP A 2 -20.42 23.66 -0.80
CA ASP A 2 -19.06 23.75 -1.32
C ASP A 2 -18.10 23.79 -0.13
N PRO A 3 -17.13 22.87 -0.05
CA PRO A 3 -16.18 22.88 1.05
C PRO A 3 -15.43 24.21 1.02
N ASN A 4 -15.32 24.88 2.17
CA ASN A 4 -14.47 26.06 2.32
C ASN A 4 -13.03 25.63 2.04
N LYS A 5 -12.55 25.93 0.83
CA LYS A 5 -11.22 25.56 0.38
C LYS A 5 -10.16 26.37 1.12
N LEU A 6 -9.02 25.74 1.40
CA LEU A 6 -7.92 26.41 2.08
C LEU A 6 -7.25 27.43 1.14
N SER A 7 -6.84 28.57 1.73
CA SER A 7 -6.05 29.60 1.04
C SER A 7 -4.80 29.00 0.39
N SER A 8 -4.55 29.36 -0.88
CA SER A 8 -3.54 28.75 -1.75
C SER A 8 -2.12 28.74 -1.15
N GLY A 9 -1.77 29.77 -0.40
CA GLY A 9 -0.47 29.87 0.28
C GLY A 9 -0.31 28.88 1.43
N LEU A 10 -1.36 28.68 2.23
CA LEU A 10 -1.33 27.77 3.38
C LEU A 10 -1.28 26.31 2.93
N SER A 11 -2.09 25.94 1.94
CA SER A 11 -2.12 24.57 1.41
C SER A 11 -0.80 24.16 0.77
N SER A 12 -0.21 25.05 -0.03
CA SER A 12 1.10 24.80 -0.65
C SER A 12 2.17 24.58 0.43
N GLY A 13 2.18 25.43 1.47
CA GLY A 13 3.11 25.29 2.59
C GLY A 13 2.99 23.95 3.30
N ILE A 14 1.77 23.49 3.60
CA ILE A 14 1.53 22.21 4.29
C ILE A 14 1.93 21.02 3.40
N ILE A 15 1.59 21.05 2.10
CA ILE A 15 1.91 19.96 1.17
C ILE A 15 3.42 19.83 1.00
N TYR A 16 4.12 20.92 0.69
CA TYR A 16 5.57 20.84 0.48
C TYR A 16 6.34 20.52 1.76
N THR A 17 5.90 21.03 2.91
CA THR A 17 6.53 20.71 4.20
C THR A 17 6.34 19.24 4.55
N SER A 18 5.13 18.70 4.38
CA SER A 18 4.88 17.28 4.64
C SER A 18 5.68 16.37 3.71
N LEU A 19 5.72 16.68 2.41
CA LEU A 19 6.55 15.97 1.42
C LEU A 19 8.05 16.03 1.78
N GLY A 20 8.55 17.19 2.23
CA GLY A 20 9.94 17.35 2.65
C GLY A 20 10.29 16.49 3.88
N ILE A 21 9.40 16.43 4.86
CA ILE A 21 9.55 15.58 6.05
C ILE A 21 9.58 14.10 5.65
N PHE A 22 8.63 13.67 4.81
CA PHE A 22 8.58 12.27 4.34
C PHE A 22 9.81 11.90 3.52
N LEU A 23 10.30 12.79 2.66
CA LEU A 23 11.54 12.57 1.92
C LEU A 23 12.74 12.42 2.86
N ALA A 24 12.87 13.28 3.87
CA ALA A 24 13.97 13.21 4.83
C ALA A 24 13.95 11.90 5.64
N ILE A 25 12.77 11.49 6.12
CA ILE A 25 12.57 10.22 6.83
C ILE A 25 12.86 9.04 5.89
N GLY A 26 12.32 9.06 4.68
CA GLY A 26 12.52 8.03 3.66
C GLY A 26 13.99 7.84 3.32
N LEU A 27 14.73 8.91 3.05
CA LEU A 27 16.16 8.85 2.77
C LEU A 27 16.99 8.35 3.98
N ALA A 28 16.63 8.77 5.20
CA ALA A 28 17.30 8.30 6.41
C ALA A 28 17.08 6.79 6.66
N ALA A 29 15.85 6.32 6.44
CA ALA A 29 15.48 4.91 6.55
C ALA A 29 16.12 4.07 5.42
N GLY A 30 16.05 4.53 4.18
CA GLY A 30 16.64 3.88 3.01
C GLY A 30 18.15 3.68 3.16
N ARG A 31 18.88 4.70 3.59
CA ARG A 31 20.34 4.62 3.86
C ARG A 31 20.71 3.62 4.96
N ARG A 32 19.81 3.36 5.93
CA ARG A 32 20.03 2.33 6.95
C ARG A 32 19.71 0.93 6.45
N SER A 33 18.75 0.80 5.54
CA SER A 33 18.28 -0.48 4.99
C SER A 33 19.18 -1.03 3.87
N SER A 34 19.76 -0.18 3.02
CA SER A 34 20.63 -0.59 1.88
C SER A 34 21.93 -1.31 2.25
N LYS A 35 22.25 -1.47 3.55
CA LYS A 35 23.52 -2.07 3.98
C LYS A 35 23.56 -3.60 3.87
N ASP A 36 22.41 -4.27 3.80
CA ASP A 36 22.32 -5.74 3.68
C ASP A 36 21.27 -6.17 2.64
N LEU A 37 21.72 -6.58 1.44
CA LEU A 37 20.84 -7.01 0.35
C LEU A 37 19.99 -8.24 0.71
N ASN A 38 20.58 -9.22 1.42
CA ASN A 38 19.85 -10.42 1.83
C ASN A 38 18.77 -10.10 2.86
N LYS A 39 19.02 -9.14 3.75
CA LYS A 39 18.05 -8.68 4.74
C LYS A 39 16.94 -7.83 4.11
N PHE A 40 17.28 -7.08 3.07
CA PHE A 40 16.31 -6.32 2.28
C PHE A 40 15.38 -7.22 1.46
N ILE A 41 15.93 -8.25 0.80
CA ILE A 41 15.15 -9.15 -0.06
C ILE A 41 14.37 -10.20 0.77
N LYS A 42 14.97 -10.76 1.84
CA LYS A 42 14.36 -11.82 2.66
C LYS A 42 14.81 -11.73 4.13
N SER A 43 14.03 -11.05 4.97
CA SER A 43 14.14 -11.16 6.44
C SER A 43 13.15 -12.20 6.98
N LEU A 44 13.41 -13.48 6.72
CA LEU A 44 12.56 -14.58 7.18
C LEU A 44 12.70 -14.78 8.70
N TYR A 45 11.56 -15.00 9.38
CA TYR A 45 11.47 -15.33 10.82
C TYR A 45 12.10 -14.32 11.81
N THR A 46 12.41 -13.10 11.38
CA THR A 46 13.12 -12.10 12.22
C THR A 46 12.17 -11.17 12.98
N GLN A 47 10.88 -11.17 12.63
CA GLN A 47 9.88 -10.22 13.13
C GLN A 47 8.85 -10.92 14.02
N GLY A 48 8.45 -10.26 15.12
CA GLY A 48 7.41 -10.77 16.01
C GLY A 48 6.00 -10.70 15.40
N PHE A 49 5.06 -11.44 15.98
CA PHE A 49 3.66 -11.54 15.50
C PHE A 49 2.98 -10.18 15.35
N LEU A 50 3.14 -9.27 16.33
CA LEU A 50 2.54 -7.93 16.28
C LEU A 50 3.14 -7.07 15.16
N SER A 51 4.45 -7.15 14.93
CA SER A 51 5.11 -6.42 13.84
C SER A 51 4.59 -6.85 12.47
N ILE A 52 4.45 -8.16 12.26
CA ILE A 52 3.88 -8.72 11.04
C ILE A 52 2.40 -8.34 10.89
N GLY A 53 1.61 -8.43 11.97
CA GLY A 53 0.21 -8.05 11.98
C GLY A 53 0.00 -6.58 11.60
N PHE A 54 0.76 -5.67 12.20
CA PHE A 54 0.71 -4.25 11.84
C PHE A 54 1.19 -3.98 10.43
N ASN A 55 2.17 -4.72 9.92
CA ASN A 55 2.60 -4.60 8.53
C ASN A 55 1.46 -4.96 7.55
N PHE A 56 0.73 -6.06 7.81
CA PHE A 56 -0.44 -6.40 7.00
C PHE A 56 -1.51 -5.31 7.04
N VAL A 57 -1.80 -4.75 8.21
CA VAL A 57 -2.77 -3.64 8.32
C VAL A 57 -2.26 -2.41 7.56
N ALA A 58 -1.00 -2.03 7.73
CA ALA A 58 -0.41 -0.86 7.06
C ALA A 58 -0.41 -0.97 5.54
N VAL A 59 -0.18 -2.16 4.98
CA VAL A 59 -0.24 -2.40 3.52
C VAL A 59 -1.66 -2.29 2.98
N ASN A 60 -2.68 -2.62 3.77
CA ASN A 60 -4.08 -2.55 3.32
C ASN A 60 -4.69 -1.15 3.51
N ILE A 61 -4.15 -0.32 4.41
CA ILE A 61 -4.62 1.05 4.62
C ILE A 61 -3.95 1.97 3.60
N GLY A 62 -4.63 2.19 2.48
CA GLY A 62 -4.26 3.16 1.45
C GLY A 62 -5.11 4.43 1.49
N SER A 63 -4.74 5.40 0.67
CA SER A 63 -5.54 6.61 0.42
C SER A 63 -6.90 6.28 -0.19
N SER A 64 -6.99 5.21 -0.98
CA SER A 64 -8.24 4.70 -1.58
C SER A 64 -9.35 4.43 -0.57
N LEU A 65 -8.99 4.04 0.66
CA LEU A 65 -9.94 3.76 1.74
C LEU A 65 -10.74 5.01 2.15
N PHE A 66 -10.16 6.21 2.05
CA PHE A 66 -10.82 7.47 2.40
C PHE A 66 -11.96 7.83 1.44
N TYR A 67 -11.94 7.33 0.21
CA TYR A 67 -13.04 7.51 -0.75
C TYR A 67 -14.03 6.35 -0.70
N ALA A 68 -13.53 5.12 -0.59
CA ALA A 68 -14.37 3.94 -0.56
C ALA A 68 -15.35 3.95 0.64
N LEU A 69 -14.90 4.31 1.84
CA LEU A 69 -15.75 4.25 3.03
C LEU A 69 -16.96 5.21 2.96
N PRO A 70 -16.81 6.51 2.62
CA PRO A 70 -17.95 7.41 2.40
C PRO A 70 -18.86 6.97 1.25
N GLU A 71 -18.30 6.40 0.18
CA GLU A 71 -19.07 5.91 -0.97
C GLU A 71 -19.98 4.75 -0.55
N PHE A 72 -19.42 3.72 0.09
CA PHE A 72 -20.18 2.60 0.63
C PHE A 72 -21.17 3.04 1.73
N GLY A 73 -20.81 4.06 2.52
CA GLY A 73 -21.70 4.66 3.52
C GLY A 73 -22.89 5.40 2.89
N THR A 74 -22.70 6.00 1.72
CA THR A 74 -23.78 6.70 1.00
C THR A 74 -24.70 5.71 0.29
N ILE A 75 -24.15 4.65 -0.30
CA ILE A 75 -24.91 3.64 -1.06
C ILE A 75 -25.62 2.65 -0.13
N GLY A 76 -24.90 2.12 0.86
CA GLY A 76 -25.36 1.03 1.72
C GLY A 76 -25.55 1.39 3.19
N GLY A 77 -25.39 2.67 3.56
CA GLY A 77 -25.47 3.11 4.94
C GLY A 77 -24.42 2.43 5.83
N VAL A 78 -24.75 2.28 7.11
CA VAL A 78 -23.90 1.64 8.12
C VAL A 78 -23.61 0.18 7.76
N PHE A 79 -24.61 -0.55 7.23
CA PHE A 79 -24.45 -1.95 6.84
C PHE A 79 -23.49 -2.13 5.66
N GLY A 80 -23.48 -1.19 4.70
CA GLY A 80 -22.52 -1.17 3.60
C GLY A 80 -21.08 -1.11 4.10
N VAL A 81 -20.81 -0.20 5.04
CA VAL A 81 -19.48 -0.05 5.66
C VAL A 81 -19.07 -1.31 6.45
N PHE A 82 -19.99 -1.92 7.20
CA PHE A 82 -19.72 -3.18 7.90
C PHE A 82 -19.40 -4.31 6.94
N SER A 83 -20.14 -4.43 5.83
CA SER A 83 -19.90 -5.47 4.84
C SER A 83 -18.51 -5.34 4.19
N TYR A 84 -18.10 -4.12 3.85
CA TYR A 84 -16.76 -3.82 3.34
C TYR A 84 -15.68 -4.20 4.36
N SER A 85 -15.87 -3.81 5.63
CA SER A 85 -14.90 -4.11 6.69
C SER A 85 -14.74 -5.62 6.92
N ILE A 86 -15.84 -6.38 6.93
CA ILE A 86 -15.80 -7.84 7.06
C ILE A 86 -15.10 -8.46 5.84
N ALA A 87 -15.43 -7.98 4.64
CA ALA A 87 -14.80 -8.45 3.40
C ALA A 87 -13.29 -8.19 3.38
N ALA A 88 -12.82 -7.06 3.93
CA ALA A 88 -11.39 -6.74 4.01
C ALA A 88 -10.62 -7.64 5.00
N VAL A 89 -11.26 -8.06 6.10
CA VAL A 89 -10.62 -8.90 7.13
C VAL A 89 -10.54 -10.37 6.70
N LEU A 90 -11.50 -10.86 5.92
CA LEU A 90 -11.59 -12.26 5.48
C LEU A 90 -10.29 -12.78 4.83
N PRO A 91 -9.69 -12.11 3.81
CA PRO A 91 -8.44 -12.57 3.21
C PRO A 91 -7.28 -12.66 4.20
N ILE A 92 -7.18 -11.72 5.13
CA ILE A 92 -6.12 -11.70 6.15
C ILE A 92 -6.28 -12.90 7.10
N LEU A 93 -7.50 -13.19 7.53
CA LEU A 93 -7.80 -14.38 8.34
C LEU A 93 -7.47 -15.66 7.58
N THR A 94 -7.87 -15.75 6.32
CA THR A 94 -7.55 -16.90 5.45
C THR A 94 -6.03 -17.09 5.32
N LEU A 95 -5.27 -16.02 5.11
CA LEU A 95 -3.80 -16.08 5.08
C LEU A 95 -3.20 -16.47 6.44
N GLY A 96 -3.80 -16.06 7.55
CA GLY A 96 -3.40 -16.47 8.89
C GLY A 96 -3.55 -17.98 9.14
N ILE A 97 -4.59 -18.60 8.59
CA ILE A 97 -4.86 -20.04 8.73
C ILE A 97 -4.05 -20.87 7.74
N ILE A 98 -3.97 -20.42 6.48
CA ILE A 98 -3.32 -21.17 5.40
C ILE A 98 -1.80 -20.96 5.40
N GLY A 99 -1.32 -19.79 5.82
CA GLY A 99 0.10 -19.44 5.87
C GLY A 99 0.98 -20.45 6.64
N PRO A 100 0.57 -20.93 7.83
CA PRO A 100 1.28 -22.00 8.55
C PRO A 100 1.41 -23.30 7.75
N ILE A 101 0.39 -23.70 6.99
CA ILE A 101 0.38 -24.94 6.19
C ILE A 101 1.42 -24.84 5.07
N PHE A 102 1.53 -23.69 4.42
CA PHE A 102 2.58 -23.50 3.39
C PHE A 102 3.98 -23.40 4.00
N ARG A 103 4.12 -22.91 5.23
CA ARG A 103 5.42 -22.81 5.93
C ARG A 103 5.99 -24.17 6.34
N THR A 104 5.16 -25.18 6.60
CA THR A 104 5.67 -26.52 6.93
C THR A 104 6.23 -27.26 5.73
N HIS A 105 5.79 -26.93 4.50
CA HIS A 105 6.25 -27.58 3.28
C HIS A 105 7.63 -27.09 2.80
N ASN A 106 7.98 -25.82 3.02
CA ASN A 106 9.25 -25.23 2.57
C ASN A 106 9.81 -24.23 3.60
N PRO A 107 10.53 -24.70 4.64
CA PRO A 107 10.98 -23.87 5.75
C PRO A 107 12.16 -22.94 5.41
N GLU A 108 13.05 -23.33 4.49
CA GLU A 108 14.30 -22.57 4.24
C GLU A 108 14.16 -21.46 3.19
N ASN A 109 13.25 -21.59 2.22
CA ASN A 109 13.13 -20.69 1.07
C ASN A 109 11.67 -20.29 0.76
N TRP A 110 10.98 -19.78 1.78
CA TRP A 110 9.58 -19.38 1.62
C TRP A 110 9.43 -18.16 0.69
N SER A 111 8.90 -18.41 -0.51
CA SER A 111 8.39 -17.41 -1.45
C SER A 111 7.20 -18.03 -2.17
N MET A 112 6.12 -17.27 -2.36
CA MET A 112 4.95 -17.76 -3.09
C MET A 112 5.33 -18.20 -4.51
N SER A 113 6.27 -17.50 -5.13
CA SER A 113 6.80 -17.86 -6.45
C SER A 113 7.53 -19.21 -6.42
N SER A 114 8.38 -19.46 -5.41
CA SER A 114 9.09 -20.74 -5.27
C SER A 114 8.12 -21.92 -5.07
N PHE A 115 7.05 -21.72 -4.30
CA PHE A 115 6.01 -22.73 -4.13
C PHE A 115 5.27 -23.03 -5.44
N ILE A 116 4.93 -22.00 -6.22
CA ILE A 116 4.24 -22.17 -7.50
C ILE A 116 5.14 -22.90 -8.50
N ILE A 117 6.43 -22.58 -8.54
CA ILE A 117 7.38 -23.29 -9.41
C ILE A 117 7.45 -24.78 -9.04
N ASP A 118 7.57 -25.11 -7.76
CA ASP A 118 7.69 -26.49 -7.28
C ASP A 118 6.41 -27.30 -7.55
N ARG A 119 5.23 -26.70 -7.37
CA ARG A 119 3.94 -27.40 -7.51
C ARG A 119 3.37 -27.40 -8.93
N PHE A 120 3.57 -26.32 -9.68
CA PHE A 120 2.86 -26.02 -10.92
C PHE A 120 3.79 -25.69 -12.11
N GLY A 121 5.10 -25.58 -11.86
CA GLY A 121 6.11 -25.31 -12.89
C GLY A 121 6.28 -23.83 -13.22
N VAL A 122 7.26 -23.57 -14.10
CA VAL A 122 7.73 -22.21 -14.42
C VAL A 122 6.68 -21.38 -15.18
N TYR A 123 5.91 -21.99 -16.08
CA TYR A 123 4.92 -21.26 -16.89
C TYR A 123 3.81 -20.61 -16.05
N LEU A 124 3.27 -21.35 -15.09
CA LEU A 124 2.25 -20.82 -14.18
C LEU A 124 2.84 -19.77 -13.22
N ASN A 125 4.10 -19.92 -12.82
CA ASN A 125 4.79 -18.89 -12.05
C ASN A 125 4.94 -17.58 -12.84
N THR A 126 5.32 -17.64 -14.11
CA THR A 126 5.44 -16.44 -14.96
C THR A 126 4.09 -15.72 -15.09
N LEU A 127 3.00 -16.46 -15.30
CA LEU A 127 1.66 -15.89 -15.36
C LEU A 127 1.25 -15.25 -14.03
N TYR A 128 1.53 -15.93 -12.91
CA TYR A 128 1.30 -15.39 -11.57
C TYR A 128 2.07 -14.08 -11.34
N CYS A 129 3.37 -14.05 -11.64
CA CYS A 129 4.19 -12.85 -11.52
C CYS A 129 3.65 -11.71 -12.38
N LEU A 130 3.23 -12.00 -13.62
CA LEU A 130 2.63 -10.99 -14.50
C LEU A 130 1.34 -10.41 -13.91
N LEU A 131 0.45 -11.27 -13.40
CA LEU A 131 -0.78 -10.82 -12.73
C LEU A 131 -0.47 -9.96 -11.51
N CYS A 132 0.52 -10.33 -10.69
CA CYS A 132 0.93 -9.52 -9.55
C CYS A 132 1.45 -8.14 -9.97
N VAL A 133 2.25 -8.06 -11.03
CA VAL A 133 2.77 -6.78 -11.55
C VAL A 133 1.61 -5.91 -12.05
N VAL A 134 0.71 -6.47 -12.86
CA VAL A 134 -0.47 -5.74 -13.38
C VAL A 134 -1.35 -5.26 -12.23
N PHE A 135 -1.62 -6.12 -11.25
CA PHE A 135 -2.38 -5.76 -10.06
C PHE A 135 -1.74 -4.60 -9.29
N MET A 136 -0.42 -4.64 -9.07
CA MET A 136 0.31 -3.57 -8.38
C MET A 136 0.28 -2.25 -9.15
N VAL A 137 0.36 -2.29 -10.49
CA VAL A 137 0.23 -1.09 -11.33
C VAL A 137 -1.18 -0.49 -11.18
N LEU A 138 -2.22 -1.31 -11.26
CA LEU A 138 -3.60 -0.83 -11.09
C LEU A 138 -3.84 -0.28 -9.69
N TYR A 139 -3.31 -0.93 -8.66
CA TYR A 139 -3.38 -0.46 -7.29
C TYR A 139 -2.69 0.91 -7.13
N LEU A 140 -1.47 1.07 -7.67
CA LEU A 140 -0.74 2.33 -7.63
C LEU A 140 -1.49 3.46 -8.34
N VAL A 141 -2.10 3.18 -9.50
CA VAL A 141 -2.93 4.16 -10.23
C VAL A 141 -4.15 4.56 -9.40
N GLY A 142 -4.81 3.61 -8.74
CA GLY A 142 -5.94 3.88 -7.84
C GLY A 142 -5.57 4.78 -6.66
N GLU A 143 -4.42 4.51 -6.03
CA GLU A 143 -3.88 5.32 -4.94
C GLU A 143 -3.56 6.76 -5.41
N LEU A 144 -2.85 6.91 -6.52
CA LEU A 144 -2.52 8.25 -7.05
C LEU A 144 -3.77 9.04 -7.47
N THR A 145 -4.77 8.38 -8.04
CA THR A 145 -6.04 9.00 -8.43
C THR A 145 -6.80 9.49 -7.20
N THR A 146 -6.77 8.72 -6.12
CA THR A 146 -7.44 9.08 -4.87
C THR A 146 -6.78 10.31 -4.24
N VAL A 147 -5.45 10.35 -4.19
CA VAL A 147 -4.70 11.51 -3.73
C VAL A 147 -4.97 12.75 -4.58
N TYR A 148 -5.01 12.59 -5.91
CA TYR A 148 -5.36 13.66 -6.84
C TYR A 148 -6.75 14.25 -6.53
N GLY A 149 -7.76 13.38 -6.36
CA GLY A 149 -9.11 13.80 -5.99
C GLY A 149 -9.14 14.52 -4.64
N ALA A 150 -8.41 14.02 -3.63
CA ALA A 150 -8.32 14.66 -2.33
C ALA A 150 -7.77 16.09 -2.44
N PHE A 151 -6.70 16.32 -3.22
CA PHE A 151 -6.19 17.68 -3.43
C PHE A 151 -7.19 18.59 -4.14
N GLN A 152 -7.92 18.07 -5.13
CA GLN A 152 -8.96 18.83 -5.85
C GLN A 152 -10.12 19.25 -4.93
N LEU A 153 -10.47 18.42 -3.95
CA LEU A 153 -11.55 18.74 -3.00
C LEU A 153 -11.11 19.71 -1.90
N LEU A 154 -9.88 19.58 -1.38
CA LEU A 154 -9.41 20.35 -0.22
C LEU A 154 -8.71 21.67 -0.59
N THR A 155 -8.21 21.83 -1.80
CA THR A 155 -7.35 22.96 -2.18
C THR A 155 -7.75 23.59 -3.51
N ASP A 156 -7.50 24.90 -3.66
CA ASP A 156 -7.68 25.64 -4.93
C ASP A 156 -6.46 25.60 -5.89
N ILE A 157 -5.42 24.82 -5.56
CA ILE A 157 -4.24 24.68 -6.41
C ILE A 157 -4.46 23.57 -7.45
N ASN A 158 -3.75 23.65 -8.58
CA ASN A 158 -3.74 22.57 -9.55
C ASN A 158 -3.11 21.31 -8.93
N PRO A 159 -3.85 20.21 -8.76
CA PRO A 159 -3.39 19.00 -8.05
C PRO A 159 -2.32 18.21 -8.82
N THR A 160 -2.10 18.49 -10.11
CA THR A 160 -1.15 17.76 -10.95
C THR A 160 0.30 17.90 -10.45
N VAL A 161 0.69 19.13 -10.08
CA VAL A 161 2.06 19.44 -9.62
C VAL A 161 2.41 18.69 -8.31
N PRO A 162 1.62 18.78 -7.23
CA PRO A 162 1.94 18.08 -6.00
C PRO A 162 1.90 16.55 -6.13
N VAL A 163 1.02 15.99 -6.99
CA VAL A 163 0.98 14.54 -7.24
C VAL A 163 2.23 14.04 -7.96
N ILE A 164 2.74 14.78 -8.94
CA ILE A 164 4.01 14.44 -9.62
C ILE A 164 5.17 14.48 -8.61
N ILE A 165 5.23 15.52 -7.78
CA ILE A 165 6.30 15.66 -6.78
C ILE A 165 6.22 14.52 -5.76
N LEU A 166 5.03 14.16 -5.30
CA LEU A 166 4.80 13.01 -4.44
C LEU A 166 5.35 11.72 -5.09
N ALA A 167 4.98 11.46 -6.35
CA ALA A 167 5.45 10.27 -7.07
C ALA A 167 6.98 10.24 -7.19
N VAL A 168 7.61 11.37 -7.53
CA VAL A 168 9.07 11.47 -7.63
C VAL A 168 9.74 11.23 -6.27
N VAL A 169 9.23 11.84 -5.20
CA VAL A 169 9.73 11.64 -3.83
C VAL A 169 9.62 10.17 -3.44
N THR A 170 8.47 9.54 -3.67
CA THR A 170 8.24 8.11 -3.36
C THR A 170 9.18 7.20 -4.12
N VAL A 171 9.39 7.42 -5.42
CA VAL A 171 10.35 6.64 -6.23
C VAL A 171 11.79 6.88 -5.76
N THR A 172 12.11 8.08 -5.28
CA THR A 172 13.49 8.41 -4.89
C THR A 172 13.93 7.72 -3.60
N TYR A 173 13.03 7.56 -2.63
CA TYR A 173 13.40 6.94 -1.34
C TYR A 173 13.17 5.42 -1.28
N SER A 174 12.38 4.86 -2.20
CA SER A 174 12.08 3.42 -2.26
C SER A 174 13.24 2.64 -2.87
#